data_AF-A0A4P2VUL4-F1
#
_entry.id   AF-A0A4P2VUL4-F1
#
_cell.length_a   1.000
_cell.length_b   1.000
_cell.length_c   1.000
_cell.angle_alpha   90.00
_cell.angle_beta   90.00
_cell.angle_gamma   90.00
#
_symmetry.space_group_name_H-M   'P 1'
#
loop_
_entity.id
_entity.type
_entity.pdbx_description
1 polymer ?
#
loop_
_entity_poly.entity_id
_entity_poly.type
_entity_poly.pdbx_seq_one_letter_code
_entity_poly.pdbx_strand_id
1 'polypeptide(L)'
;MNEQTNNLISEDGRLTDETVHLLSQNSDMIECKCPEKLLHILAVVRDFKSYTVNCIDLYPNDAKVHLWLKSSADNLDKLLSATLLQLARMEGFIDENNHIKSRD
;
A
#
# COMPACT_ATOMS: atom_id res chain seq x y z
N MET A 1 -12.88 -22.51 12.55
CA MET A 1 -12.56 -21.26 11.85
C MET A 1 -11.10 -20.98 12.12
N ASN A 2 -10.24 -21.06 11.10
CA ASN A 2 -8.83 -20.76 11.26
C ASN A 2 -8.67 -19.24 11.22
N GLU A 3 -8.29 -18.64 12.35
CA GLU A 3 -7.78 -17.27 12.40
C GLU A 3 -6.42 -17.25 11.70
N GLN A 4 -6.43 -17.02 10.39
CA GLN A 4 -5.21 -16.70 9.67
C GLN A 4 -4.84 -15.27 10.05
N THR A 5 -3.77 -15.12 10.82
CA THR A 5 -3.03 -13.86 10.96
C THR A 5 -2.55 -13.44 9.58
N ASN A 6 -3.37 -12.68 8.86
CA ASN A 6 -2.94 -12.08 7.61
C ASN A 6 -1.93 -10.97 7.96
N ASN A 7 -0.67 -11.18 7.61
CA ASN A 7 0.34 -10.14 7.69
C ASN A 7 -0.08 -9.00 6.74
N LEU A 8 -0.66 -7.95 7.33
CA LEU A 8 -1.16 -6.79 6.60
C LEU A 8 -0.05 -6.02 5.87
N ILE A 9 1.16 -6.13 6.42
CA ILE A 9 2.36 -5.41 6.01
C ILE A 9 3.45 -6.45 5.70
N SER A 10 4.16 -6.28 4.59
CA SER A 10 5.37 -7.05 4.27
C SER A 10 6.53 -6.64 5.18
N GLU A 11 7.58 -7.47 5.25
CA GLU A 11 8.76 -7.24 6.10
C GLU A 11 9.42 -5.87 5.90
N ASP A 12 9.24 -5.26 4.74
CA ASP A 12 9.81 -3.95 4.40
C ASP A 12 8.89 -2.76 4.71
N GLY A 13 7.75 -2.98 5.35
CA GLY A 13 6.85 -1.92 5.83
C GLY A 13 5.80 -1.45 4.82
N ARG A 14 5.55 -2.22 3.75
CA ARG A 14 4.54 -1.90 2.71
C ARG A 14 3.29 -2.78 2.88
N LEU A 15 2.12 -2.30 2.48
CA LEU A 15 0.92 -3.14 2.44
C LEU A 15 1.13 -4.28 1.45
N THR A 16 0.75 -5.49 1.83
CA THR A 16 0.70 -6.61 0.89
C THR A 16 -0.40 -6.37 -0.16
N ASP A 17 -0.26 -6.96 -1.35
CA ASP A 17 -1.30 -6.82 -2.39
C ASP A 17 -2.66 -7.36 -1.92
N GLU A 18 -2.64 -8.41 -1.10
CA GLU A 18 -3.82 -8.97 -0.46
C GLU A 18 -4.49 -7.94 0.48
N THR A 19 -3.70 -7.19 1.25
CA THR A 19 -4.23 -6.12 2.11
C THR A 19 -4.75 -4.93 1.31
N VAL A 20 -4.08 -4.55 0.22
CA VAL A 20 -4.58 -3.51 -0.70
C VAL A 20 -5.92 -3.93 -1.29
N HIS A 21 -6.04 -5.19 -1.73
CA HIS A 21 -7.29 -5.73 -2.24
C HIS A 21 -8.40 -5.69 -1.18
N LEU A 22 -8.11 -6.17 0.03
CA LEU A 22 -9.07 -6.14 1.14
C LEU A 22 -9.51 -4.71 1.49
N LEU A 23 -8.57 -3.76 1.63
CA LEU A 23 -8.91 -2.36 1.89
C LEU A 23 -9.74 -1.75 0.75
N SER A 24 -9.48 -2.13 -0.50
CA SER A 24 -10.27 -1.64 -1.64
C SER A 24 -11.72 -2.13 -1.60
N GLN A 25 -11.95 -3.37 -1.18
CA GLN A 25 -13.29 -3.95 -1.04
C GLN A 25 -14.11 -3.34 0.09
N ASN A 26 -13.44 -2.69 1.05
CA ASN A 26 -14.07 -2.05 2.21
C ASN A 26 -13.98 -0.51 2.14
N SER A 27 -13.51 0.05 1.02
CA SER A 27 -13.25 1.49 0.88
C SER A 27 -14.50 2.35 0.75
N ASP A 28 -15.63 1.73 0.42
CA ASP A 28 -16.98 2.32 0.36
C ASP A 28 -17.68 2.36 1.73
N MET A 29 -17.09 1.75 2.76
CA MET A 29 -17.64 1.72 4.10
C MET A 29 -17.47 3.04 4.86
N ILE A 30 -16.67 3.98 4.35
CA ILE A 30 -16.59 5.36 4.84
C ILE A 30 -17.32 6.27 3.86
N GLU A 31 -18.16 7.16 4.38
CA GLU A 31 -18.82 8.21 3.58
C GLU A 31 -17.79 9.10 2.84
N CYS A 32 -16.62 9.34 3.44
CA CYS A 32 -15.49 9.95 2.75
C CYS A 32 -14.82 8.94 1.79
N LYS A 33 -14.58 9.35 0.55
CA LYS A 33 -13.73 8.63 -0.43
C LYS A 33 -12.22 8.61 -0.10
N CYS A 34 -11.86 9.01 1.13
CA CYS A 34 -10.49 9.16 1.59
C CYS A 34 -9.66 7.85 1.40
N PRO A 35 -10.15 6.65 1.77
CA PRO A 35 -9.39 5.40 1.55
C PRO A 35 -9.21 5.08 0.07
N GLU A 36 -10.26 5.21 -0.74
CA GLU A 36 -10.22 5.00 -2.20
C GLU A 36 -9.14 5.89 -2.85
N LYS A 37 -9.08 7.17 -2.47
CA LYS A 37 -8.07 8.10 -3.01
C LYS A 37 -6.66 7.76 -2.58
N LEU A 38 -6.46 7.35 -1.33
CA LEU A 38 -5.14 6.92 -0.86
C LEU A 38 -4.68 5.62 -1.54
N LEU A 39 -5.57 4.65 -1.73
CA LEU A 39 -5.30 3.42 -2.47
C LEU A 39 -4.95 3.71 -3.94
N HIS A 40 -5.66 4.66 -4.56
CA HIS A 40 -5.33 5.10 -5.91
C HIS A 40 -3.92 5.72 -6.01
N ILE A 41 -3.55 6.60 -5.07
CA ILE A 41 -2.20 7.19 -5.03
C ILE A 41 -1.14 6.08 -4.83
N LEU A 42 -1.40 5.12 -3.95
CA LEU A 42 -0.52 3.96 -3.74
C LEU A 42 -0.30 3.17 -5.03
N ALA A 43 -1.36 2.91 -5.79
CA ALA A 43 -1.26 2.23 -7.08
C ALA A 43 -0.38 3.02 -8.06
N VAL A 44 -0.59 4.34 -8.19
CA VAL A 44 0.22 5.21 -9.06
C VAL A 44 1.70 5.19 -8.65
N VAL A 45 2.01 5.19 -7.34
CA VAL A 45 3.39 5.10 -6.83
C VAL A 45 4.03 3.76 -7.19
N ARG A 46 3.29 2.65 -7.07
CA ARG A 46 3.78 1.30 -7.42
C ARG A 46 4.01 1.14 -8.92
N ASP A 47 3.14 1.71 -9.74
CA ASP A 47 3.31 1.76 -11.19
C ASP A 47 4.54 2.57 -11.57
N PHE A 48 4.71 3.75 -10.96
CA PHE A 48 5.90 4.59 -11.15
C PHE A 48 7.20 3.87 -10.75
N LYS A 49 7.21 3.15 -9.64
CA LYS A 49 8.35 2.31 -9.23
C LYS A 49 8.68 1.28 -10.30
N SER A 50 7.68 0.55 -10.79
CA SER A 50 7.86 -0.51 -11.79
C SER A 50 8.39 0.05 -13.11
N TYR A 51 7.84 1.18 -13.56
CA TYR A 51 8.34 1.92 -14.71
C TYR A 51 9.80 2.35 -14.53
N THR A 52 10.15 2.86 -13.35
CA THR A 52 11.51 3.30 -13.04
C THR A 52 12.51 2.15 -13.04
N VAL A 53 12.12 0.95 -12.58
CA VAL A 53 12.95 -0.25 -12.66
C VAL A 53 13.28 -0.58 -14.11
N ASN A 54 12.30 -0.55 -15.01
CA ASN A 54 12.53 -0.79 -16.45
C ASN A 54 13.47 0.26 -17.06
N CYS A 55 13.43 1.51 -16.60
CA CYS A 55 14.31 2.57 -17.09
C CYS A 55 15.79 2.34 -16.75
N ILE A 56 16.11 1.61 -15.68
CA ILE A 56 17.50 1.29 -15.30
C ILE A 56 18.19 0.51 -16.42
N ASP A 57 17.49 -0.47 -17.00
CA ASP A 57 18.02 -1.32 -18.07
C ASP A 57 18.02 -0.60 -19.42
N LEU A 58 17.00 0.23 -19.68
CA LEU A 58 16.85 0.98 -20.94
C LEU A 58 17.85 2.15 -21.05
N TYR A 59 18.19 2.79 -19.93
CA TYR A 59 19.03 3.99 -19.89
C TYR A 59 20.17 3.83 -18.88
N PRO A 60 21.17 2.97 -19.15
CA PRO A 60 22.21 2.63 -18.18
C PRO A 60 23.10 3.82 -17.79
N ASN A 61 23.23 4.83 -18.66
CA ASN A 61 23.97 6.06 -18.35
C ASN A 61 23.30 6.88 -17.23
N ASP A 62 21.98 6.76 -17.09
CA ASP A 62 21.16 7.47 -16.09
C ASP A 62 20.72 6.55 -14.93
N ALA A 63 21.28 5.33 -14.86
CA ALA A 63 20.90 4.32 -13.87
C ALA A 63 20.94 4.83 -12.42
N LYS A 64 21.88 5.72 -12.08
CA LYS A 64 21.96 6.32 -10.73
C LYS A 64 20.72 7.13 -10.38
N VAL A 65 20.20 7.92 -11.33
CA VAL A 65 18.98 8.72 -11.14
C VAL A 65 17.78 7.80 -11.00
N HIS A 66 17.68 6.77 -11.83
CA HIS A 66 16.58 5.79 -11.74
C HIS A 66 16.61 4.96 -10.44
N LEU A 67 17.79 4.58 -9.95
CA LEU A 67 17.91 3.91 -8.64
C LEU A 67 17.45 4.81 -7.50
N TRP A 68 17.79 6.11 -7.53
CA TRP A 68 17.30 7.08 -6.56
C TRP A 68 15.79 7.28 -6.63
N LEU A 69 15.22 7.37 -7.84
CA LEU A 69 13.77 7.47 -8.05
C LEU A 69 13.04 6.22 -7.55
N LYS A 70 13.57 5.02 -7.81
CA LYS A 70 13.05 3.76 -7.26
C LYS A 70 13.03 3.80 -5.73
N SER A 71 14.15 4.21 -5.11
CA SER A 71 14.22 4.32 -3.64
C SER A 71 13.25 5.35 -3.09
N SER A 72 13.02 6.44 -3.82
CA SER A 72 12.05 7.47 -3.43
C SER A 72 10.62 6.94 -3.51
N ALA A 73 10.29 6.19 -4.56
CA ALA A 73 9.00 5.51 -4.68
C ALA A 73 8.79 4.46 -3.58
N ASP A 74 9.83 3.72 -3.21
CA ASP A 74 9.80 2.78 -2.08
C ASP A 74 9.44 3.50 -0.76
N ASN A 75 9.99 4.70 -0.52
CA ASN A 75 9.66 5.48 0.68
C ASN A 75 8.22 6.02 0.66
N LEU A 76 7.72 6.44 -0.51
CA LEU A 76 6.33 6.89 -0.67
C LEU A 76 5.33 5.74 -0.43
N ASP A 77 5.61 4.55 -0.95
CA ASP A 77 4.78 3.35 -0.73
C ASP A 77 4.68 3.03 0.77
N LYS A 78 5.80 3.05 1.50
CA LYS A 78 5.83 2.83 2.95
C LYS A 78 5.02 3.87 3.72
N LEU A 79 5.17 5.15 3.37
CA LEU A 79 4.39 6.23 4.01
C LEU A 79 2.90 6.02 3.79
N LEU A 80 2.47 5.79 2.54
CA LEU A 80 1.07 5.55 2.19
C LEU A 80 0.53 4.29 2.87
N SER A 81 1.34 3.23 2.94
CA SER A 81 1.00 1.98 3.61
C SER A 81 0.72 2.20 5.10
N ALA A 82 1.60 2.93 5.79
CA ALA A 82 1.41 3.27 7.20
C ALA A 82 0.17 4.15 7.41
N THR A 83 -0.05 5.15 6.55
CA THR A 83 -1.21 6.05 6.61
C THR A 83 -2.53 5.28 6.40
N LEU A 84 -2.60 4.42 5.39
CA LEU A 84 -3.78 3.58 5.11
C LEU A 84 -4.09 2.64 6.28
N LEU A 85 -3.06 2.02 6.86
CA LEU A 85 -3.24 1.15 8.02
C LEU A 85 -3.75 1.91 9.25
N GLN A 86 -3.21 3.11 9.49
CA GLN A 86 -3.68 3.97 10.58
C GLN A 86 -5.12 4.44 10.38
N LEU A 87 -5.47 4.88 9.17
CA LEU A 87 -6.84 5.25 8.82
C LEU A 87 -7.79 4.06 9.04
N ALA A 88 -7.40 2.88 8.57
CA ALA A 88 -8.21 1.69 8.72
C ALA A 88 -8.44 1.30 10.19
N ARG A 89 -7.47 1.54 11.08
CA ARG A 89 -7.63 1.37 12.53
C ARG A 89 -8.55 2.43 13.15
N MET A 90 -8.39 3.70 12.77
CA MET A 90 -9.22 4.80 13.29
C MET A 90 -10.70 4.61 12.97
N GLU A 91 -10.99 4.04 11.81
CA GLU A 91 -12.34 3.79 11.30
C GLU A 91 -12.88 2.41 11.74
N GLY A 92 -12.08 1.63 12.48
CA GLY A 92 -12.50 0.35 13.06
C GLY A 92 -12.52 -0.83 12.09
N PHE A 93 -11.97 -0.70 10.88
CA PHE A 93 -11.83 -1.80 9.92
C PHE A 93 -10.86 -2.86 10.36
N ILE A 94 -9.87 -2.49 11.17
CA ILE A 94 -8.80 -3.37 11.62
C ILE A 94 -8.80 -3.34 13.14
N ASP A 95 -8.86 -4.52 13.75
CA ASP A 95 -8.81 -4.67 15.20
C ASP A 95 -7.37 -4.56 15.75
N GLU A 96 -7.24 -4.64 17.08
CA GLU A 96 -5.95 -4.53 17.77
C GLU A 96 -4.97 -5.68 17.42
N ASN A 97 -5.49 -6.79 16.87
CA ASN A 97 -4.73 -7.95 16.42
C ASN A 97 -4.43 -7.91 14.93
N ASN A 98 -4.72 -6.79 14.24
CA ASN A 98 -4.59 -6.63 12.80
C ASN A 98 -5.52 -7.53 11.97
N HIS A 99 -6.64 -7.99 12.55
CA HIS A 99 -7.68 -8.66 11.80
C HIS A 99 -8.63 -7.63 11.20
N ILE A 100 -8.99 -7.85 9.93
CA ILE A 100 -10.01 -7.04 9.27
C ILE A 100 -11.37 -7.48 9.81
N LYS A 101 -12.11 -6.56 10.42
CA LYS A 101 -13.49 -6.79 10.82
C LYS A 101 -14.38 -6.72 9.58
N SER A 102 -14.87 -7.88 9.15
CA SER A 102 -16.05 -7.90 8.27
C SER A 102 -17.24 -7.34 9.04
N ARG A 103 -18.09 -6.57 8.36
CA ARG A 103 -19.32 -6.08 8.98
C ARG A 103 -20.28 -7.26 9.22
N ASP A 104 -20.92 -7.27 10.38
CA ASP A 104 -22.19 -7.99 10.60
C ASP A 104 -23.33 -7.29 9.83
#